data_AF-A0A3N5MMG0-F1
#
_entry.id   AF-A0A3N5MMG0-F1
#
_cell.length_a   1.000
_cell.length_b   1.000
_cell.length_c   1.000
_cell.angle_alpha   90.00
_cell.angle_beta   90.00
_cell.angle_gamma   90.00
#
_symmetry.space_group_name_H-M   'P 1'
#
loop_
_entity.id
_entity.type
_entity.pdbx_description
1 polymer ?
#
loop_
_entity_poly.entity_id
_entity_poly.type
_entity_poly.pdbx_seq_one_letter_code
_entity_poly.pdbx_strand_id
1 'polypeptide(L)'
;TLASGGPSTPVEIIGFDELPIAGELCRVVKDERAARALASRRAGRLKTERLARERSLTLDEVFARIAAGKVLDLNLVVKADVQGSLEALSDALLKIQHPEVKVRILHSGVGGINESDIMLAAASEAIIIGFSVRPSQAAQTLAEQEGVDVRTYQVIYKVTEDVTAALMGMLKPEYQEVVLGQAEVRATFKASKVGTIAGCMVTHGIMQRGAKARVLRDDVVVHDTRIGSLKRFQEDAREVQEGFECGILLDGFNDVKEGDVFEAYETREVAREV
;
A
#
# COMPACT_ATOMS: atom_id res chain seq x y z
N THR A 1 29.38 38.20 16.84
CA THR A 1 28.38 38.93 16.02
C THR A 1 29.12 39.83 15.04
N LEU A 2 28.78 39.76 13.75
CA LEU A 2 29.34 40.65 12.73
C LEU A 2 28.70 42.03 12.87
N ALA A 3 29.51 43.09 12.92
CA ALA A 3 29.02 44.47 13.10
C ALA A 3 28.49 45.10 11.79
N SER A 4 28.92 44.59 10.64
CA SER A 4 28.43 45.00 9.31
C SER A 4 28.63 43.86 8.30
N GLY A 5 27.73 43.78 7.31
CA GLY A 5 27.84 42.86 6.18
C GLY A 5 28.00 43.66 4.89
N GLY A 6 29.10 43.44 4.16
CA GLY A 6 29.33 44.07 2.86
C GLY A 6 28.59 43.35 1.73
N PRO A 7 28.53 43.95 0.53
CA PRO A 7 28.02 43.27 -0.66
C PRO A 7 28.78 41.95 -0.92
N SER A 8 28.07 40.92 -1.35
CA SER A 8 28.62 39.59 -1.68
C SER A 8 29.14 38.75 -0.50
N THR A 9 28.88 39.15 0.74
CA THR A 9 29.21 38.34 1.94
C THR A 9 27.95 37.67 2.49
N PRO A 10 27.91 36.34 2.62
CA PRO A 10 26.79 35.67 3.27
C PRO A 10 26.78 36.01 4.77
N VAL A 11 25.61 36.37 5.30
CA VAL A 11 25.42 36.72 6.71
C VAL A 11 24.27 35.91 7.30
N GLU A 12 24.47 35.42 8.51
CA GLU A 12 23.42 34.80 9.30
C GLU A 12 22.66 35.89 10.08
N ILE A 13 21.34 35.94 9.89
CA ILE A 13 20.47 36.91 10.54
C ILE A 13 19.59 36.15 11.52
N ILE A 14 19.70 36.51 12.79
CA ILE A 14 18.89 35.96 13.89
C ILE A 14 17.84 36.98 14.34
N GLY A 15 16.71 36.49 14.86
CA GLY A 15 15.66 37.34 15.43
C GLY A 15 14.43 37.60 14.54
N PHE A 16 14.18 36.74 13.54
CA PHE A 16 12.89 36.74 12.86
C PHE A 16 11.80 36.09 13.73
N ASP A 17 10.58 36.62 13.67
CA ASP A 17 9.41 36.05 14.36
C ASP A 17 9.02 34.68 13.77
N GLU A 18 9.16 34.53 12.45
CA GLU A 18 8.86 33.31 11.70
C GLU A 18 10.04 32.95 10.79
N LEU A 19 10.21 31.67 10.49
CA LEU A 19 11.24 31.22 9.56
C LEU A 19 10.98 31.77 8.14
N PRO A 20 11.90 32.54 7.56
CA PRO A 20 11.74 33.03 6.20
C PRO A 20 11.90 31.87 5.19
N ILE A 21 11.14 31.96 4.09
CA ILE A 21 11.23 30.98 3.00
C ILE A 21 12.54 31.20 2.23
N ALA A 22 13.23 30.10 1.91
CA ALA A 22 14.46 30.14 1.14
C ALA A 22 14.23 30.73 -0.27
N GLY A 23 15.16 31.57 -0.73
CA GLY A 23 15.08 32.22 -2.05
C GLY A 23 14.23 33.50 -2.10
N GLU A 24 13.65 33.93 -0.98
CA GLU A 24 12.93 35.20 -0.91
C GLU A 24 13.85 36.42 -0.78
N LEU A 25 13.37 37.56 -1.31
CA LEU A 25 14.07 38.83 -1.22
C LEU A 25 13.88 39.45 0.17
N CYS A 26 14.98 39.58 0.91
CA CYS A 26 15.02 40.36 2.15
C CYS A 26 15.06 41.87 1.85
N ARG A 27 14.32 42.68 2.62
CA ARG A 27 14.26 44.14 2.45
C ARG A 27 14.39 44.84 3.78
N VAL A 28 15.19 45.90 3.82
CA VAL A 28 15.30 46.78 4.98
C VAL A 28 14.13 47.77 4.97
N VAL A 29 13.51 47.97 6.13
CA VAL A 29 12.41 48.92 6.33
C VAL A 29 12.83 50.03 7.30
N LYS A 30 12.10 51.15 7.29
CA LYS A 30 12.43 52.35 8.07
C LYS A 30 12.19 52.16 9.57
N ASP A 31 11.12 51.46 9.95
CA ASP A 31 10.72 51.22 11.32
C ASP A 31 9.96 49.88 11.47
N GLU A 32 9.85 49.39 12.71
CA GLU A 32 9.18 48.12 13.04
C GLU A 32 7.70 48.13 12.65
N ARG A 33 7.02 49.27 12.80
CA ARG A 33 5.58 49.40 12.54
C ARG A 33 5.28 49.20 11.06
N ALA A 34 6.10 49.75 10.17
CA ALA A 34 6.04 49.55 8.74
C ALA A 34 6.35 48.09 8.36
N ALA A 35 7.34 47.47 9.02
CA ALA A 35 7.65 46.04 8.86
C ALA A 35 6.42 45.18 9.14
N ARG A 36 5.81 45.38 10.32
CA ARG A 36 4.64 44.62 10.79
C ARG A 36 3.44 44.79 9.86
N ALA A 37 3.16 46.01 9.42
CA ALA A 37 2.07 46.29 8.48
C ALA A 37 2.28 45.59 7.11
N LEU A 38 3.50 45.62 6.57
CA LEU A 38 3.85 44.92 5.32
C LEU A 38 3.76 43.40 5.47
N ALA A 39 4.27 42.85 6.58
CA ALA A 39 4.21 41.43 6.89
C ALA A 39 2.76 40.94 7.02
N SER A 40 1.90 41.63 7.79
CA SER A 40 0.49 41.26 7.94
C SER A 40 -0.28 41.33 6.62
N ARG A 41 -0.04 42.35 5.79
CA ARG A 41 -0.64 42.46 4.46
C ARG A 41 -0.23 41.30 3.56
N ARG A 42 1.04 40.90 3.61
CA ARG A 42 1.57 39.79 2.83
C ARG A 42 1.01 38.45 3.30
N ALA A 43 0.98 38.21 4.61
CA ALA A 43 0.40 37.01 5.20
C ALA A 43 -1.08 36.85 4.83
N GLY A 44 -1.85 37.95 4.87
CA GLY A 44 -3.24 37.96 4.42
C GLY A 44 -3.39 37.56 2.96
N ARG A 45 -2.57 38.13 2.06
CA ARG A 45 -2.57 37.78 0.63
C ARG A 45 -2.24 36.31 0.40
N LEU A 46 -1.18 35.79 1.02
CA LEU A 46 -0.77 34.39 0.88
C LEU A 46 -1.84 33.43 1.39
N LYS A 47 -2.51 33.77 2.50
CA LYS A 47 -3.64 33.00 3.03
C LYS A 47 -4.79 32.93 2.03
N THR A 48 -5.17 34.07 1.43
CA THR A 48 -6.22 34.10 0.40
C THR A 48 -5.83 33.31 -0.85
N GLU A 49 -4.58 33.42 -1.31
CA GLU A 49 -4.06 32.65 -2.45
C GLU A 49 -4.08 31.14 -2.16
N ARG A 50 -3.72 30.72 -0.93
CA ARG A 50 -3.79 29.31 -0.50
C ARG A 50 -5.22 28.78 -0.50
N LEU A 51 -6.15 29.53 0.12
CA LEU A 51 -7.57 29.17 0.14
C LEU A 51 -8.18 29.10 -1.27
N ALA A 52 -7.70 29.94 -2.20
CA ALA A 52 -8.13 29.88 -3.60
C ALA A 52 -7.55 28.66 -4.35
N ARG A 53 -6.36 28.19 -3.99
CA ARG A 53 -5.76 26.96 -4.54
C ARG A 53 -6.38 25.69 -3.96
N GLU A 54 -6.79 25.73 -2.70
CA GLU A 54 -7.55 24.66 -2.05
C GLU A 54 -8.96 24.61 -2.67
N ARG A 55 -9.10 23.91 -3.81
CA ARG A 55 -10.42 23.62 -4.40
C ARG A 55 -11.29 22.95 -3.34
N SER A 56 -12.41 23.56 -2.99
CA SER A 56 -13.46 22.88 -2.23
C SER A 56 -13.86 21.64 -3.01
N LEU A 57 -13.67 20.46 -2.40
CA LEU A 57 -14.12 19.18 -2.95
C LEU A 57 -15.61 19.32 -3.28
N THR A 58 -15.95 19.13 -4.55
CA THR A 58 -17.36 19.13 -4.94
C THR A 58 -18.01 17.82 -4.51
N LEU A 59 -19.32 17.84 -4.24
CA LEU A 59 -20.06 16.62 -3.90
C LEU A 59 -19.89 15.54 -5.00
N ASP A 60 -19.83 15.96 -6.26
CA ASP A 60 -19.61 15.06 -7.39
C ASP A 60 -18.22 14.40 -7.36
N GLU A 61 -17.17 15.14 -6.98
CA GLU A 61 -15.82 14.57 -6.77
C GLU A 61 -15.78 13.61 -5.57
N VAL A 62 -16.58 13.86 -4.53
CA VAL A 62 -16.74 12.95 -3.39
C VAL A 62 -17.44 11.66 -3.86
N PHE A 63 -18.52 11.75 -4.63
CA PHE A 63 -19.21 10.58 -5.18
C PHE A 63 -18.32 9.80 -6.16
N ALA A 64 -17.54 10.48 -7.00
CA ALA A 64 -16.59 9.83 -7.90
C ALA A 64 -15.51 9.06 -7.13
N ARG A 65 -15.01 9.60 -6.01
CA ARG A 65 -14.06 8.89 -5.13
C ARG A 65 -14.68 7.68 -4.43
N ILE A 66 -15.95 7.78 -4.00
CA ILE A 66 -16.67 6.65 -3.41
C ILE A 66 -16.91 5.56 -4.47
N ALA A 67 -17.24 5.95 -5.70
CA ALA A 67 -17.48 5.03 -6.83
C ALA A 67 -16.20 4.35 -7.33
N ALA A 68 -15.03 5.02 -7.25
CA ALA A 68 -13.73 4.46 -7.58
C ALA A 68 -13.22 3.40 -6.58
N GLY A 69 -13.99 3.11 -5.53
CA GLY A 69 -13.60 2.19 -4.46
C GLY A 69 -12.83 2.87 -3.33
N LYS A 70 -12.54 2.13 -2.26
CA LYS A 70 -11.76 2.62 -1.11
C LYS A 70 -10.29 2.77 -1.52
N VAL A 71 -9.92 3.92 -2.08
CA VAL A 71 -8.51 4.34 -2.14
C VAL A 71 -8.03 4.51 -0.70
N LEU A 72 -7.02 3.75 -0.30
CA LEU A 72 -6.40 3.91 1.01
C LEU A 72 -5.52 5.16 0.97
N ASP A 73 -5.56 5.99 2.02
CA ASP A 73 -4.66 7.12 2.15
C ASP A 73 -3.52 6.71 3.10
N LEU A 74 -2.27 6.82 2.67
CA LEU A 74 -1.10 6.77 3.55
C LEU A 74 -0.79 8.19 4.02
N ASN A 75 -1.21 8.51 5.24
CA ASN A 75 -1.05 9.82 5.84
C ASN A 75 0.35 9.98 6.42
N LEU A 76 1.00 11.10 6.11
CA LEU A 76 2.35 11.43 6.56
C LEU A 76 2.39 12.81 7.22
N VAL A 77 3.16 12.92 8.30
CA VAL A 77 3.62 14.18 8.87
C VAL A 77 5.13 14.27 8.65
N VAL A 78 5.60 15.36 8.02
CA VAL A 78 7.00 15.49 7.61
C VAL A 78 7.67 16.63 8.37
N LYS A 79 8.79 16.36 9.04
CA LYS A 79 9.64 17.37 9.67
C LYS A 79 11.04 17.33 9.08
N ALA A 80 11.67 18.49 8.89
CA ALA A 80 13.05 18.57 8.44
C ALA A 80 13.83 19.63 9.21
N ASP A 81 15.16 19.54 9.18
CA ASP A 81 16.07 20.49 9.81
C ASP A 81 16.09 21.84 9.08
N VAL A 82 16.01 21.82 7.76
CA VAL A 82 16.02 23.01 6.90
C VAL A 82 14.92 22.98 5.84
N GLN A 83 14.48 24.16 5.43
CA GLN A 83 13.40 24.34 4.45
C GLN A 83 13.67 23.66 3.11
N GLY A 84 14.90 23.74 2.58
CA GLY A 84 15.24 23.15 1.28
C GLY A 84 15.09 21.62 1.26
N SER A 85 15.50 20.97 2.35
CA SER A 85 15.32 19.52 2.52
C SER A 85 13.84 19.14 2.64
N LEU A 86 13.04 19.95 3.31
CA LEU A 86 11.59 19.74 3.46
C LEU A 86 10.88 19.74 2.11
N GLU A 87 11.21 20.72 1.26
CA GLU A 87 10.63 20.87 -0.08
C GLU A 87 11.04 19.71 -0.98
N ALA A 88 12.33 19.38 -1.02
CA ALA A 88 12.85 18.27 -1.82
C ALA A 88 12.23 16.93 -1.41
N LEU A 89 12.10 16.68 -0.10
CA LEU A 89 11.49 15.47 0.42
C LEU A 89 9.99 15.40 0.11
N SER A 90 9.27 16.50 0.29
CA SER A 90 7.82 16.55 0.02
C SER A 90 7.52 16.29 -1.46
N ASP A 91 8.31 16.88 -2.37
CA ASP A 91 8.18 16.64 -3.81
C ASP A 91 8.51 15.19 -4.19
N ALA A 92 9.55 14.61 -3.59
CA ALA A 92 9.90 13.20 -3.80
C ALA A 92 8.79 12.25 -3.35
N LEU A 93 8.16 12.50 -2.19
CA LEU A 93 7.06 11.69 -1.67
C LEU A 93 5.79 11.82 -2.50
N LEU A 94 5.47 13.01 -3.00
CA LEU A 94 4.28 13.24 -3.83
C LEU A 94 4.40 12.66 -5.25
N LYS A 95 5.62 12.39 -5.72
CA LYS A 95 5.86 11.67 -6.99
C LYS A 95 5.55 10.18 -6.89
N ILE A 96 5.49 9.62 -5.69
CA ILE A 96 5.08 8.22 -5.49
C ILE A 96 3.57 8.14 -5.71
N GLN A 97 3.18 7.59 -6.85
CA GLN A 97 1.78 7.42 -7.24
C GLN A 97 1.46 5.93 -7.37
N HIS A 98 0.35 5.51 -6.77
CA HIS A 98 -0.19 4.17 -6.90
C HIS A 98 -1.72 4.24 -7.10
N PRO A 99 -2.33 3.37 -7.93
CA PRO A 99 -3.77 3.42 -8.20
C PRO A 99 -4.65 3.13 -6.97
N GLU A 100 -4.20 2.25 -6.07
CA GLU A 100 -5.00 1.80 -4.91
C GLU A 100 -4.70 2.53 -3.60
N VAL A 101 -3.51 3.13 -3.48
CA VAL A 101 -3.06 3.79 -2.23
C VAL A 101 -2.45 5.13 -2.58
N LYS A 102 -2.88 6.19 -1.89
CA LYS A 102 -2.44 7.56 -2.14
C LYS A 102 -1.61 8.08 -0.97
N VAL A 103 -0.41 8.57 -1.26
CA VAL A 103 0.40 9.29 -0.26
C VAL A 103 -0.20 10.68 -0.03
N ARG A 104 -0.43 11.03 1.23
CA ARG A 104 -0.92 12.36 1.64
C ARG A 104 -0.06 12.94 2.75
N ILE A 105 0.52 14.12 2.50
CA ILE A 105 1.22 14.89 3.52
C ILE A 105 0.19 15.78 4.23
N LEU A 106 -0.11 15.49 5.50
CA LEU A 106 -1.08 16.24 6.32
C LEU A 106 -0.46 17.53 6.87
N HIS A 107 0.79 17.43 7.31
CA HIS A 107 1.55 18.56 7.83
C HIS A 107 3.02 18.41 7.44
N SER A 108 3.63 19.52 7.04
CA SER A 108 5.07 19.63 6.83
C SER A 108 5.60 20.86 7.57
N GLY A 109 6.75 20.72 8.22
CA GLY A 109 7.34 21.82 8.99
C GLY A 109 8.84 21.68 9.20
N VAL A 110 9.48 22.80 9.51
CA VAL A 110 10.91 22.85 9.87
C VAL A 110 11.06 22.77 11.39
N GLY A 111 12.05 22.01 11.86
CA GLY A 111 12.37 21.85 13.28
C GLY A 111 12.20 20.42 13.80
N GLY A 112 12.54 20.23 15.07
CA GLY A 112 12.39 18.95 15.76
C GLY A 112 10.94 18.51 15.87
N ILE A 113 10.73 17.20 16.08
CA ILE A 113 9.39 16.61 16.23
C ILE A 113 8.94 16.83 17.68
N ASN A 114 7.73 17.38 17.86
CA ASN A 114 7.15 17.69 19.16
C ASN A 114 5.84 16.91 19.41
N GLU A 115 5.28 17.07 20.61
CA GLU A 115 4.07 16.40 21.08
C GLU A 115 2.84 16.74 20.23
N SER A 116 2.76 17.97 19.70
CA SER A 116 1.64 18.37 18.83
C SER A 116 1.66 17.62 17.50
N ASP A 117 2.86 17.33 16.98
CA ASP A 117 3.02 16.51 15.79
C ASP A 117 2.60 15.05 16.04
N ILE A 118 2.92 14.50 17.22
CA ILE A 118 2.48 13.18 17.64
C ILE A 118 0.95 13.12 17.75
N MET A 119 0.33 14.09 18.41
CA MET A 119 -1.12 14.13 18.57
C MET A 119 -1.86 14.25 17.23
N LEU A 120 -1.34 15.05 16.30
CA LEU A 120 -1.90 15.14 14.96
C LEU A 120 -1.81 13.79 14.23
N ALA A 121 -0.66 13.11 14.36
CA ALA A 121 -0.42 11.82 13.74
C ALA A 121 -1.33 10.73 14.32
N ALA A 122 -1.46 10.67 15.65
CA ALA A 122 -2.36 9.73 16.33
C ALA A 122 -3.83 9.93 15.89
N ALA A 123 -4.30 11.18 15.85
CA ALA A 123 -5.68 11.50 15.47
C ALA A 123 -6.00 11.19 14.00
N SER A 124 -4.98 11.13 13.14
CA SER A 124 -5.14 11.00 11.69
C SER A 124 -4.56 9.69 11.13
N GLU A 125 -4.16 8.75 11.99
CA GLU A 125 -3.48 7.50 11.63
C GLU A 125 -2.27 7.75 10.69
N ALA A 126 -1.47 8.77 11.01
CA ALA A 126 -0.34 9.18 10.18
C ALA A 126 1.00 8.67 10.73
N ILE A 127 1.95 8.44 9.82
CA ILE A 127 3.34 8.14 10.16
C ILE A 127 4.14 9.44 10.17
N ILE A 128 5.07 9.59 11.12
CA ILE A 128 5.94 10.76 11.19
C ILE A 128 7.29 10.46 10.56
N ILE A 129 7.70 11.30 9.61
CA ILE A 129 8.98 11.25 8.92
C ILE A 129 9.81 12.47 9.34
N GLY A 130 10.91 12.24 10.05
CA GLY A 130 11.90 13.26 10.39
C GLY A 130 13.14 13.18 9.50
N PHE A 131 13.47 14.25 8.78
CA PHE A 131 14.70 14.35 7.99
C PHE A 131 15.74 15.20 8.72
N SER A 132 16.85 14.58 9.12
CA SER A 132 17.91 15.20 9.93
C SER A 132 17.44 15.82 11.26
N VAL A 133 16.25 15.42 11.72
CA VAL A 133 15.65 15.86 12.99
C VAL A 133 15.30 14.67 13.86
N ARG A 134 15.21 14.91 15.16
CA ARG A 134 14.85 13.90 16.17
C ARG A 134 13.64 14.37 16.97
N PRO A 135 12.84 13.44 17.51
CA PRO A 135 11.81 13.78 18.47
C PRO A 135 12.41 14.27 19.78
N SER A 136 11.69 15.18 20.46
CA SER A 136 11.95 15.50 21.86
C SER A 136 11.68 14.26 22.73
N GLN A 137 12.26 14.20 23.93
CA GLN A 137 12.04 13.09 24.84
C GLN A 137 10.54 12.91 25.16
N ALA A 138 9.84 14.02 25.39
CA ALA A 138 8.39 14.01 25.64
C ALA A 138 7.60 13.51 24.41
N ALA A 139 7.97 13.94 23.20
CA ALA A 139 7.34 13.45 21.97
C ALA A 139 7.59 11.95 21.75
N GLN A 140 8.79 11.46 22.07
CA GLN A 140 9.10 10.03 21.93
C GLN A 140 8.27 9.18 22.89
N THR A 141 8.17 9.58 24.17
CA THR A 141 7.32 8.88 25.14
C THR A 141 5.85 8.90 24.72
N LEU A 142 5.35 10.03 24.21
CA LEU A 142 3.98 10.13 23.73
C LEU A 142 3.73 9.25 22.49
N ALA A 143 4.70 9.17 21.58
CA ALA A 143 4.60 8.31 20.40
C ALA A 143 4.49 6.84 20.77
N GLU A 144 5.26 6.38 21.77
CA GLU A 144 5.17 5.01 22.30
C GLU A 144 3.82 4.73 22.97
N GLN A 145 3.26 5.72 23.67
CA GLN A 145 1.95 5.59 24.33
C GLN A 145 0.79 5.53 23.34
N GLU A 146 0.80 6.39 22.33
CA GLU A 146 -0.24 6.50 21.31
C GLU A 146 -0.05 5.51 20.15
N GLY A 147 1.08 4.79 20.11
CA GLY A 147 1.39 3.84 19.05
C GLY A 147 1.70 4.50 17.69
N VAL A 148 2.22 5.73 17.70
CA VAL A 148 2.58 6.47 16.48
C VAL A 148 3.97 6.04 16.00
N ASP A 149 4.08 5.61 14.75
CA ASP A 149 5.38 5.29 14.12
C ASP A 149 6.13 6.59 13.78
N VAL A 150 7.32 6.75 14.37
CA VAL A 150 8.21 7.90 14.16
C VAL A 150 9.52 7.40 13.58
N ARG A 151 9.79 7.76 12.33
CA ARG A 151 11.00 7.37 11.62
C ARG A 151 11.88 8.57 11.30
N THR A 152 13.17 8.43 11.55
CA THR A 152 14.14 9.49 11.28
C THR A 152 15.15 9.04 10.23
N TYR A 153 15.48 9.94 9.31
CA TYR A 153 16.30 9.66 8.14
C TYR A 153 17.32 10.77 7.92
N GLN A 154 18.39 10.44 7.21
CA GLN A 154 19.42 11.39 6.75
C GLN A 154 19.56 11.40 5.23
N VAL A 155 18.89 10.48 4.53
CA VAL A 155 19.00 10.30 3.08
C VAL A 155 17.60 10.14 2.48
N ILE A 156 17.26 11.00 1.52
CA ILE A 156 15.91 11.08 0.94
C ILE A 156 15.50 9.75 0.26
N TYR A 157 16.44 9.10 -0.45
CA TYR A 157 16.16 7.83 -1.15
C TYR A 157 15.67 6.72 -0.21
N LYS A 158 16.22 6.65 1.01
CA LYS A 158 15.78 5.67 2.02
C LYS A 158 14.35 5.94 2.47
N VAL A 159 13.96 7.22 2.56
CA VAL A 159 12.57 7.58 2.90
C VAL A 159 11.63 7.10 1.81
N THR A 160 11.96 7.37 0.54
CA THR A 160 11.12 6.98 -0.59
C THR A 160 11.01 5.46 -0.72
N GLU A 161 12.10 4.72 -0.46
CA GLU A 161 12.09 3.25 -0.43
C GLU A 161 11.17 2.72 0.68
N ASP A 162 11.35 3.17 1.92
CA ASP A 162 10.53 2.75 3.05
C ASP A 162 9.05 3.09 2.87
N VAL A 163 8.74 4.28 2.35
CA VAL A 163 7.35 4.69 2.06
C VAL A 163 6.77 3.81 0.95
N THR A 164 7.55 3.49 -0.09
CA THR A 164 7.10 2.56 -1.15
C THR A 164 6.85 1.16 -0.59
N ALA A 165 7.73 0.66 0.28
CA ALA A 165 7.54 -0.63 0.94
C ALA A 165 6.31 -0.64 1.86
N ALA A 166 6.06 0.45 2.59
CA ALA A 166 4.85 0.60 3.39
C ALA A 166 3.59 0.58 2.51
N LEU A 167 3.61 1.25 1.35
CA LEU A 167 2.51 1.17 0.38
C LEU A 167 2.25 -0.29 -0.05
N MET A 168 3.30 -1.06 -0.34
CA MET A 168 3.16 -2.48 -0.71
C MET A 168 2.54 -3.31 0.42
N GLY A 169 2.94 -3.08 1.68
CA GLY A 169 2.38 -3.77 2.84
C GLY A 169 0.88 -3.46 3.07
N MET A 170 0.38 -2.34 2.54
CA MET A 170 -1.04 -1.98 2.59
C MET A 170 -1.85 -2.62 1.45
N LEU A 171 -1.20 -3.18 0.43
CA LEU A 171 -1.89 -3.85 -0.67
C LEU A 171 -2.40 -5.21 -0.21
N LYS A 172 -3.62 -5.54 -0.64
CA LYS A 172 -4.13 -6.90 -0.45
C LYS A 172 -3.30 -7.87 -1.31
N PRO A 173 -2.94 -9.05 -0.79
CA PRO A 173 -2.25 -10.06 -1.57
C PRO A 173 -3.09 -10.44 -2.79
N GLU A 174 -2.41 -10.72 -3.90
CA GLU A 174 -3.07 -11.22 -5.10
C GLU A 174 -3.22 -12.73 -5.00
N TYR A 175 -4.41 -13.22 -5.34
CA TYR A 175 -4.70 -14.63 -5.36
C TYR A 175 -4.42 -15.16 -6.77
N GLN A 176 -3.33 -15.92 -6.94
CA GLN A 176 -3.02 -16.58 -8.19
C GLN A 176 -3.44 -18.05 -8.13
N GLU A 177 -4.09 -18.51 -9.19
CA GLU A 177 -4.37 -19.92 -9.36
C GLU A 177 -3.14 -20.63 -9.90
N VAL A 178 -2.67 -21.63 -9.16
CA VAL A 178 -1.55 -22.49 -9.55
C VAL A 178 -2.11 -23.87 -9.84
N VAL A 179 -1.88 -24.36 -11.05
CA VAL A 179 -2.24 -25.72 -11.44
C VAL A 179 -1.34 -26.70 -10.68
N LEU A 180 -1.97 -27.65 -9.98
CA LEU A 180 -1.31 -28.69 -9.20
C LEU A 180 -1.05 -29.94 -10.04
N GLY A 181 -2.00 -30.29 -10.91
CA GLY A 181 -1.91 -31.48 -11.74
C GLY A 181 -3.12 -31.68 -12.63
N GLN A 182 -3.01 -32.63 -13.53
CA GLN A 182 -4.06 -33.04 -14.46
C GLN A 182 -4.24 -34.55 -14.40
N ALA A 183 -5.50 -34.99 -14.48
CA ALA A 183 -5.85 -36.40 -14.58
C ALA A 183 -6.90 -36.64 -15.65
N GLU A 184 -6.69 -37.65 -16.47
CA GLU A 184 -7.60 -38.02 -17.55
C GLU A 184 -8.55 -39.13 -17.10
N VAL A 185 -9.85 -38.95 -17.35
CA VAL A 185 -10.89 -39.92 -17.01
C VAL A 185 -10.90 -41.05 -18.03
N ARG A 186 -10.63 -42.27 -17.57
CA ARG A 186 -10.60 -43.48 -18.41
C ARG A 186 -11.83 -44.36 -18.27
N ALA A 187 -12.47 -44.32 -17.12
CA ALA A 187 -13.67 -45.10 -16.83
C ALA A 187 -14.57 -44.34 -15.87
N THR A 188 -15.87 -44.56 -15.94
CA THR A 188 -16.83 -44.00 -14.98
C THR A 188 -17.61 -45.09 -14.26
N PHE A 189 -17.72 -44.98 -12.94
CA PHE A 189 -18.41 -45.94 -12.08
C PHE A 189 -19.56 -45.23 -11.37
N LYS A 190 -20.78 -45.75 -11.51
CA LYS A 190 -21.94 -45.18 -10.83
C LYS A 190 -22.17 -45.91 -9.51
N ALA A 191 -22.10 -45.19 -8.40
CA ALA A 191 -22.43 -45.69 -7.07
C ALA A 191 -23.73 -45.03 -6.58
N SER A 192 -24.78 -45.83 -6.40
CA SER A 192 -26.17 -45.35 -6.18
C SER A 192 -26.37 -44.40 -5.00
N LYS A 193 -25.44 -44.35 -4.03
CA LYS A 193 -25.50 -43.48 -2.84
C LYS A 193 -24.46 -42.35 -2.83
N VAL A 194 -23.46 -42.40 -3.72
CA VAL A 194 -22.26 -41.55 -3.65
C VAL A 194 -22.12 -40.66 -4.89
N GLY A 195 -22.63 -41.10 -6.04
CA GLY A 195 -22.53 -40.37 -7.31
C GLY A 195 -21.69 -41.10 -8.35
N THR A 196 -21.21 -40.36 -9.35
CA THR A 196 -20.29 -40.86 -10.39
C THR A 196 -18.85 -40.75 -9.90
N ILE A 197 -18.18 -41.90 -9.73
CA ILE A 197 -16.75 -41.99 -9.44
C ILE A 197 -16.01 -42.11 -10.77
N ALA A 198 -15.05 -41.22 -11.00
CA ALA A 198 -14.21 -41.21 -12.18
C ALA A 198 -12.94 -42.03 -11.90
N GLY A 199 -12.74 -43.13 -12.63
CA GLY A 199 -11.46 -43.83 -12.71
C GLY A 199 -10.53 -43.04 -13.61
N CYS A 200 -9.51 -42.42 -13.02
CA CYS A 200 -8.61 -41.49 -13.68
C CYS A 200 -7.17 -41.99 -13.65
N MET A 201 -6.37 -41.54 -14.61
CA MET A 201 -4.91 -41.64 -14.55
C MET A 201 -4.33 -40.23 -14.45
N VAL A 202 -3.45 -40.00 -13.48
CA VAL A 202 -2.78 -38.70 -13.36
C VAL A 202 -1.75 -38.58 -14.48
N THR A 203 -1.99 -37.63 -15.39
CA THR A 203 -1.16 -37.39 -16.57
C THR A 203 -0.05 -36.37 -16.31
N HIS A 204 -0.27 -35.46 -15.36
CA HIS A 204 0.73 -34.46 -14.99
C HIS A 204 0.59 -34.04 -13.52
N GLY A 205 1.70 -33.85 -12.83
CA GLY A 205 1.72 -33.24 -11.50
C GLY A 205 1.05 -34.12 -10.42
N ILE A 206 0.25 -33.51 -9.54
CA ILE A 206 -0.40 -34.20 -8.43
C ILE A 206 -1.90 -33.87 -8.34
N MET A 207 -2.70 -34.89 -8.01
CA MET A 207 -4.10 -34.72 -7.65
C MET A 207 -4.22 -34.79 -6.13
N GLN A 208 -4.77 -33.75 -5.50
CA GLN A 208 -4.89 -33.67 -4.04
C GLN A 208 -6.36 -33.62 -3.62
N ARG A 209 -6.70 -34.38 -2.56
CA ARG A 209 -8.06 -34.37 -2.01
C ARG A 209 -8.38 -32.99 -1.42
N GLY A 210 -9.54 -32.43 -1.77
CA GLY A 210 -10.00 -31.11 -1.32
C GLY A 210 -9.51 -29.94 -2.17
N ALA A 211 -8.62 -30.17 -3.14
CA ALA A 211 -8.22 -29.13 -4.10
C ALA A 211 -9.41 -28.73 -4.99
N LYS A 212 -9.36 -27.50 -5.53
CA LYS A 212 -10.29 -27.10 -6.59
C LYS A 212 -9.93 -27.85 -7.86
N ALA A 213 -10.93 -28.16 -8.67
CA ALA A 213 -10.75 -28.89 -9.92
C ALA A 213 -11.67 -28.34 -11.00
N ARG A 214 -11.12 -28.16 -12.21
CA ARG A 214 -11.88 -27.90 -13.42
C ARG A 214 -12.06 -29.20 -14.18
N VAL A 215 -13.27 -29.41 -14.68
CA VAL A 215 -13.57 -30.46 -15.64
C VAL A 215 -13.47 -29.87 -17.03
N LEU A 216 -12.51 -30.34 -17.81
CA LEU A 216 -12.32 -29.98 -19.20
C LEU A 216 -12.84 -31.11 -20.10
N ARG A 217 -13.53 -30.73 -21.16
CA ARG A 217 -13.98 -31.62 -22.23
C ARG A 217 -13.67 -30.94 -23.55
N ASP A 218 -12.89 -31.60 -24.40
CA ASP A 218 -12.39 -31.02 -25.65
C ASP A 218 -11.72 -29.65 -25.42
N ASP A 219 -10.89 -29.55 -24.37
CA ASP A 219 -10.19 -28.33 -23.91
C ASP A 219 -11.10 -27.15 -23.46
N VAL A 220 -12.40 -27.39 -23.28
CA VAL A 220 -13.35 -26.39 -22.77
C VAL A 220 -13.72 -26.70 -21.32
N VAL A 221 -13.69 -25.70 -20.45
CA VAL A 221 -14.14 -25.83 -19.06
C VAL A 221 -15.65 -26.05 -19.02
N VAL A 222 -16.06 -27.26 -18.63
CA VAL A 222 -17.47 -27.66 -18.49
C VAL A 222 -17.98 -27.35 -17.09
N HIS A 223 -17.11 -27.49 -16.08
CA HIS A 223 -17.49 -27.27 -14.68
C HIS A 223 -16.29 -26.92 -13.82
N ASP A 224 -16.52 -26.11 -12.78
CA ASP A 224 -15.53 -25.79 -11.74
C ASP A 224 -16.07 -26.27 -10.39
N THR A 225 -15.31 -27.10 -9.70
CA THR A 225 -15.72 -27.80 -8.48
C THR A 225 -14.51 -28.13 -7.59
N ARG A 226 -14.65 -29.06 -6.66
CA ARG A 226 -13.60 -29.58 -5.79
C ARG A 226 -13.54 -31.10 -5.83
N ILE A 227 -12.36 -31.63 -5.55
CA ILE A 227 -12.14 -33.06 -5.36
C ILE A 227 -12.65 -33.45 -3.96
N GLY A 228 -13.86 -34.01 -3.91
CA GLY A 228 -14.49 -34.44 -2.65
C GLY A 228 -13.83 -35.68 -2.05
N SER A 229 -13.55 -36.68 -2.88
CA SER A 229 -12.84 -37.90 -2.47
C SER A 229 -11.78 -38.28 -3.50
N LEU A 230 -10.66 -38.78 -3.00
CA LEU A 230 -9.55 -39.30 -3.77
C LEU A 230 -9.18 -40.65 -3.19
N LYS A 231 -9.24 -41.69 -4.02
CA LYS A 231 -8.92 -43.06 -3.63
C LYS A 231 -7.89 -43.65 -4.57
N ARG A 232 -7.00 -44.48 -4.02
CA ARG A 232 -6.13 -45.34 -4.82
C ARG A 232 -6.54 -46.78 -4.53
N PHE A 233 -7.01 -47.48 -5.55
CA PHE A 233 -7.69 -48.77 -5.39
C PHE A 233 -8.88 -48.65 -4.42
N GLN A 234 -8.76 -49.19 -3.21
CA GLN A 234 -9.82 -49.16 -2.19
C GLN A 234 -9.50 -48.24 -1.02
N GLU A 235 -8.30 -47.64 -0.98
CA GLU A 235 -7.83 -46.83 0.14
C GLU A 235 -7.97 -45.33 -0.15
N ASP A 236 -8.37 -44.56 0.86
CA ASP A 236 -8.41 -43.10 0.77
C ASP A 236 -6.98 -42.53 0.70
N ALA A 237 -6.71 -41.75 -0.35
CA ALA A 237 -5.43 -41.10 -0.57
C ALA A 237 -5.56 -39.60 -0.28
N ARG A 238 -4.49 -39.02 0.28
CA ARG A 238 -4.39 -37.54 0.42
C ARG A 238 -3.98 -36.89 -0.90
N GLU A 239 -3.06 -37.53 -1.59
CA GLU A 239 -2.53 -37.11 -2.88
C GLU A 239 -2.20 -38.33 -3.74
N VAL A 240 -2.27 -38.16 -5.06
CA VAL A 240 -1.84 -39.16 -6.04
C VAL A 240 -0.96 -38.46 -7.07
N GLN A 241 0.21 -39.04 -7.30
CA GLN A 241 1.22 -38.49 -8.22
C GLN A 241 1.02 -38.96 -9.65
N GLU A 242 1.66 -38.24 -10.58
CA GLU A 242 1.76 -38.57 -12.00
C GLU A 242 2.11 -40.05 -12.25
N GLY A 243 1.47 -40.63 -13.26
CA GLY A 243 1.67 -42.01 -13.68
C GLY A 243 0.89 -43.05 -12.87
N PHE A 244 0.19 -42.65 -11.81
CA PHE A 244 -0.66 -43.55 -11.02
C PHE A 244 -2.15 -43.40 -11.34
N GLU A 245 -2.87 -44.51 -11.22
CA GLU A 245 -4.33 -44.54 -11.32
C GLU A 245 -4.99 -44.21 -9.98
N CYS A 246 -6.11 -43.49 -10.05
CA CYS A 246 -6.91 -43.10 -8.90
C CYS A 246 -8.41 -43.03 -9.22
N GLY A 247 -9.23 -43.18 -8.18
CA GLY A 247 -10.65 -42.87 -8.22
C GLY A 247 -10.88 -41.47 -7.67
N ILE A 248 -11.49 -40.61 -8.47
CA ILE A 248 -11.84 -39.24 -8.10
C ILE A 248 -13.36 -39.11 -8.04
N LEU A 249 -13.86 -38.54 -6.94
CA LEU A 249 -15.25 -38.11 -6.81
C LEU A 249 -15.25 -36.58 -6.69
N LEU A 250 -15.98 -35.92 -7.59
CA LEU A 250 -16.14 -34.47 -7.59
C LEU A 250 -17.34 -34.06 -6.75
N ASP A 251 -17.23 -32.93 -6.04
CA ASP A 251 -18.31 -32.41 -5.22
C ASP A 251 -19.43 -31.84 -6.10
N GLY A 252 -20.66 -32.30 -5.90
CA GLY A 252 -21.85 -31.73 -6.57
C GLY A 252 -21.89 -31.89 -8.09
N PHE A 253 -20.96 -32.62 -8.71
CA PHE A 253 -20.89 -32.83 -10.16
C PHE A 253 -20.85 -34.31 -10.54
N ASN A 254 -21.82 -34.77 -11.33
CA ASN A 254 -21.99 -36.18 -11.68
C ASN A 254 -21.93 -36.46 -13.20
N ASP A 255 -21.96 -35.44 -14.07
CA ASP A 255 -21.88 -35.59 -15.54
C ASP A 255 -20.43 -35.71 -16.03
N VAL A 256 -19.68 -36.62 -15.41
CA VAL A 256 -18.34 -36.99 -15.83
C VAL A 256 -18.42 -38.01 -16.96
N LYS A 257 -17.62 -37.81 -18.01
CA LYS A 257 -17.50 -38.72 -19.15
C LYS A 257 -16.08 -39.21 -19.33
N GLU A 258 -15.94 -40.34 -19.99
CA GLU A 258 -14.62 -40.85 -20.41
C GLU A 258 -14.02 -39.88 -21.43
N GLY A 259 -12.74 -39.58 -21.28
CA GLY A 259 -12.02 -38.55 -22.04
C GLY A 259 -12.07 -37.14 -21.42
N ASP A 260 -12.86 -36.92 -20.36
CA ASP A 260 -12.77 -35.65 -19.61
C ASP A 260 -11.39 -35.53 -18.93
N VAL A 261 -10.86 -34.32 -18.82
CA VAL A 261 -9.62 -34.02 -18.09
C VAL A 261 -9.96 -33.21 -16.84
N PHE A 262 -9.47 -33.65 -15.69
CA PHE A 262 -9.57 -32.92 -14.44
C PHE A 262 -8.29 -32.16 -14.18
N GLU A 263 -8.37 -30.84 -14.20
CA GLU A 263 -7.26 -29.95 -13.83
C GLU A 263 -7.44 -29.51 -12.37
N ALA A 264 -6.61 -30.05 -11.48
CA ALA A 264 -6.57 -29.62 -10.09
C ALA A 264 -5.74 -28.34 -9.96
N TYR A 265 -6.26 -27.37 -9.20
CA TYR A 265 -5.58 -26.12 -8.94
C TYR A 265 -5.80 -25.65 -7.49
N GLU A 266 -4.87 -24.86 -6.99
CA GLU A 266 -5.01 -24.16 -5.71
C GLU A 266 -4.86 -22.66 -5.90
N THR A 267 -5.46 -21.90 -5.00
CA THR A 267 -5.30 -20.46 -4.96
C THR A 267 -4.19 -20.13 -3.97
N ARG A 268 -3.03 -19.69 -4.45
CA ARG A 268 -1.93 -19.21 -3.60
C ARG A 268 -1.98 -17.70 -3.44
N GLU A 269 -1.69 -17.24 -2.24
CA GLU A 269 -1.40 -15.84 -1.98
C GLU A 269 0.00 -15.53 -2.53
N VAL A 270 0.07 -14.65 -3.52
CA VAL A 270 1.32 -14.13 -4.06
C VAL A 270 1.45 -12.69 -3.60
N ALA A 271 2.58 -12.36 -2.99
CA ALA A 271 2.91 -10.98 -2.68
C ALA A 271 3.04 -10.22 -4.01
N ARG A 272 2.31 -9.12 -4.14
CA ARG A 272 2.40 -8.27 -5.33
C ARG A 272 3.79 -7.63 -5.37
N GLU A 273 4.52 -7.88 -6.44
CA GLU A 273 5.70 -7.07 -6.81
C GLU A 273 5.28 -6.00 -7.81
N VAL A 274 6.01 -4.87 -7.81
CA VAL A 274 5.76 -3.70 -8.66
C VAL A 274 6.24 -3.93 -10.09
#